data_AF-A0AAF0J2I8-F1
#
_entry.id   AF-A0AAF0J2I8-F1
#
_cell.length_a   1.000
_cell.length_b   1.000
_cell.length_c   1.000
_cell.angle_alpha   90.00
_cell.angle_beta   90.00
_cell.angle_gamma   90.00
#
_symmetry.space_group_name_H-M   'P 1'
#
loop_
_entity.id
_entity.type
_entity.pdbx_description
1 polymer ?
#
loop_
_entity_poly.entity_id
_entity_poly.type
_entity_poly.pdbx_seq_one_letter_code
_entity_poly.pdbx_strand_id
1 'polypeptide(L)'
;MALPPTLQALAIGAADAPHTLELYVRPFSAKQLCHFDRDAVPLLMGDGAPYAGQVRVIVRPVPQPWHASSTYLHEAALAVARLAPTDPAVLADPKTNPFWVFSQALMQECSNWYEAPVRGKSGDEVRAELASLAVRVLGDEPRKAGAQTHLSLPDGVPLGQAVREWTRVSDEGNTGSQIVPDLKYCVKIGRQNSVHVTPTALWNGVVEPSISSSFTQEQWADFFRERIGSSGP
;
A
#
# COMPACT_ATOMS: atom_id res chain seq x y z
N MET A 1 -10.62 -7.33 8.44
CA MET A 1 -9.81 -7.24 9.69
C MET A 1 -9.53 -5.80 10.03
N ALA A 2 -9.41 -5.47 11.33
CA ALA A 2 -9.17 -4.10 11.76
C ALA A 2 -7.73 -3.61 11.45
N LEU A 3 -7.61 -2.31 11.19
CA LEU A 3 -6.35 -1.57 11.17
C LEU A 3 -6.27 -0.73 12.44
N PRO A 4 -5.07 -0.52 13.04
CA PRO A 4 -4.92 0.47 14.09
C PRO A 4 -5.18 1.88 13.52
N PRO A 5 -5.57 2.87 14.34
CA PRO A 5 -5.87 4.22 13.87
C PRO A 5 -4.75 4.84 13.04
N THR A 6 -3.50 4.54 13.36
CA THR A 6 -2.31 5.09 12.70
C THR A 6 -2.00 4.48 11.33
N LEU A 7 -2.69 3.39 10.95
CA LEU A 7 -2.46 2.69 9.68
C LEU A 7 -3.73 2.61 8.84
N GLN A 8 -4.73 3.49 9.07
CA GLN A 8 -5.95 3.49 8.26
C GLN A 8 -5.68 3.73 6.77
N ALA A 9 -4.62 4.47 6.43
CA ALA A 9 -4.22 4.74 5.04
C ALA A 9 -3.83 3.47 4.25
N LEU A 10 -3.55 2.34 4.93
CA LEU A 10 -3.34 1.06 4.27
C LEU A 10 -4.58 0.50 3.57
N ALA A 11 -5.75 1.13 3.75
CA ALA A 11 -7.00 0.70 3.17
C ALA A 11 -7.64 1.75 2.27
N ILE A 12 -8.38 1.26 1.29
CA ILE A 12 -9.35 2.00 0.47
C ILE A 12 -10.75 1.37 0.63
N GLY A 13 -11.79 2.08 0.24
CA GLY A 13 -13.19 1.69 0.41
C GLY A 13 -13.77 2.07 1.77
N ALA A 14 -15.08 1.89 1.91
CA ALA A 14 -15.82 2.30 3.09
C ALA A 14 -15.33 1.58 4.36
N ALA A 15 -15.18 2.33 5.46
CA ALA A 15 -14.66 1.78 6.71
C ALA A 15 -15.59 0.73 7.35
N ASP A 16 -16.89 0.83 7.03
CA ASP A 16 -18.00 -0.01 7.48
C ASP A 16 -18.44 -1.05 6.43
N ALA A 17 -17.66 -1.24 5.36
CA ALA A 17 -17.96 -2.26 4.36
C ALA A 17 -18.08 -3.66 5.02
N PRO A 18 -19.08 -4.48 4.65
CA PRO A 18 -19.34 -5.78 5.27
C PRO A 18 -18.25 -6.82 5.00
N HIS A 19 -17.45 -6.63 3.94
CA HIS A 19 -16.37 -7.53 3.58
C HIS A 19 -15.01 -6.84 3.57
N THR A 20 -13.96 -7.61 3.87
CA THR A 20 -12.57 -7.16 3.74
C THR A 20 -11.83 -8.05 2.75
N LEU A 21 -11.15 -7.42 1.78
CA LEU A 21 -10.12 -8.05 0.97
C LEU A 21 -8.75 -7.56 1.42
N GLU A 22 -7.86 -8.43 1.87
CA GLU A 22 -6.48 -8.06 2.24
C GLU A 22 -5.50 -8.58 1.20
N LEU A 23 -4.64 -7.70 0.69
CA LEU A 23 -3.60 -8.02 -0.28
C LEU A 23 -2.24 -7.90 0.39
N TYR A 24 -1.61 -9.04 0.69
CA TYR A 24 -0.25 -9.10 1.20
C TYR A 24 0.73 -9.02 0.03
N VAL A 25 1.49 -7.93 -0.01
CA VAL A 25 2.31 -7.57 -1.17
C VAL A 25 3.73 -7.19 -0.77
N ARG A 26 4.63 -7.42 -1.73
CA ARG A 26 5.97 -6.83 -1.80
C ARG A 26 6.08 -6.03 -3.11
N PRO A 27 7.10 -5.18 -3.30
CA PRO A 27 7.28 -4.42 -4.55
C PRO A 27 7.29 -5.28 -5.83
N PHE A 28 7.65 -6.56 -5.71
CA PHE A 28 7.68 -7.54 -6.81
C PHE A 28 6.31 -8.18 -7.09
N SER A 29 5.31 -7.89 -6.25
CA SER A 29 3.90 -8.18 -6.48
C SER A 29 3.25 -7.13 -7.39
N ALA A 30 4.03 -6.39 -8.17
CA ALA A 30 3.56 -5.30 -9.03
C ALA A 30 2.40 -5.73 -9.92
N LYS A 31 2.48 -6.93 -10.51
CA LYS A 31 1.39 -7.49 -11.30
C LYS A 31 0.07 -7.54 -10.52
N GLN A 32 0.09 -7.99 -9.26
CA GLN A 32 -1.10 -8.08 -8.42
C GLN A 32 -1.70 -6.71 -8.15
N LEU A 33 -0.92 -5.76 -7.62
CA LEU A 33 -1.48 -4.51 -7.14
C LEU A 33 -1.86 -3.56 -8.29
N CYS A 34 -1.06 -3.53 -9.37
CA CYS A 34 -1.38 -2.73 -10.55
C CYS A 34 -2.59 -3.30 -11.32
N HIS A 35 -2.70 -4.62 -11.47
CA HIS A 35 -3.87 -5.21 -12.13
C HIS A 35 -5.12 -5.09 -11.26
N PHE A 36 -4.99 -5.26 -9.94
CA PHE A 36 -6.12 -5.04 -9.02
C PHE A 36 -6.67 -3.62 -9.14
N ASP A 37 -5.79 -2.62 -9.18
CA ASP A 37 -6.19 -1.21 -9.36
C ASP A 37 -6.84 -0.94 -10.71
N ARG A 38 -6.32 -1.55 -11.79
CA ARG A 38 -6.93 -1.42 -13.12
C ARG A 38 -8.29 -2.12 -13.23
N ASP A 39 -8.38 -3.34 -12.74
CA ASP A 39 -9.47 -4.27 -13.10
C ASP A 39 -10.53 -4.41 -12.00
N ALA A 40 -10.12 -4.41 -10.73
CA ALA A 40 -11.00 -4.67 -9.59
C ALA A 40 -11.52 -3.38 -8.94
N VAL A 41 -10.68 -2.37 -8.77
CA VAL A 41 -11.07 -1.09 -8.13
C VAL A 41 -12.27 -0.44 -8.83
N PRO A 42 -12.39 -0.38 -10.17
CA PRO A 42 -13.58 0.17 -10.83
C PRO A 42 -14.88 -0.59 -10.54
N LEU A 43 -14.79 -1.85 -10.11
CA LEU A 43 -15.95 -2.64 -9.70
C LEU A 43 -16.40 -2.31 -8.26
N LEU A 44 -15.46 -1.81 -7.43
CA LEU A 44 -15.66 -1.56 -6.00
C LEU A 44 -15.88 -0.09 -5.67
N MET A 45 -15.32 0.83 -6.47
CA MET A 45 -15.19 2.25 -6.13
C MET A 45 -15.37 3.13 -7.36
N GLY A 46 -15.98 4.30 -7.17
CA GLY A 46 -16.31 5.26 -8.23
C GLY A 46 -17.78 5.23 -8.62
N ASP A 47 -18.15 6.18 -9.48
CA ASP A 47 -19.53 6.39 -9.90
C ASP A 47 -20.06 5.17 -10.67
N GLY A 48 -21.14 4.57 -10.15
CA GLY A 48 -21.76 3.40 -10.77
C GLY A 48 -21.05 2.07 -10.53
N ALA A 49 -20.07 2.01 -9.61
CA ALA A 49 -19.39 0.76 -9.26
C ALA A 49 -20.41 -0.27 -8.70
N PRO A 50 -20.54 -1.47 -9.30
CA PRO A 50 -21.57 -2.45 -8.96
C PRO A 50 -21.49 -2.98 -7.52
N TYR A 51 -20.32 -2.89 -6.89
CA TYR A 51 -20.09 -3.33 -5.51
C TYR A 51 -19.67 -2.18 -4.59
N ALA A 52 -20.07 -0.95 -4.91
CA ALA A 52 -19.80 0.23 -4.09
C ALA A 52 -20.20 -0.01 -2.62
N GLY A 53 -19.26 0.27 -1.71
CA GLY A 53 -19.46 0.11 -0.26
C GLY A 53 -19.46 -1.32 0.26
N GLN A 54 -19.33 -2.34 -0.60
CA GLN A 54 -19.41 -3.75 -0.16
C GLN A 54 -18.07 -4.30 0.33
N VAL A 55 -16.95 -3.78 -0.17
CA VAL A 55 -15.63 -4.31 0.11
C VAL A 55 -14.68 -3.20 0.55
N ARG A 56 -14.06 -3.39 1.71
CA ARG A 56 -12.88 -2.63 2.12
C ARG A 56 -11.63 -3.39 1.70
N VAL A 57 -10.74 -2.74 0.96
CA VAL A 57 -9.50 -3.36 0.50
C VAL A 57 -8.35 -2.86 1.37
N ILE A 58 -7.53 -3.77 1.89
CA ILE A 58 -6.36 -3.46 2.72
C ILE A 58 -5.11 -3.98 2.04
N VAL A 59 -4.10 -3.14 1.83
CA VAL A 59 -2.78 -3.55 1.38
C VAL A 59 -1.89 -3.77 2.61
N ARG A 60 -1.25 -4.94 2.67
CA ARG A 60 -0.36 -5.36 3.75
C ARG A 60 1.08 -5.45 3.25
N PRO A 61 1.94 -4.48 3.60
CA PRO A 61 3.37 -4.53 3.31
C PRO A 61 4.04 -5.74 3.98
N VAL A 62 4.60 -6.67 3.22
CA VAL A 62 5.37 -7.81 3.77
C VAL A 62 6.75 -7.91 3.11
N PRO A 63 7.83 -7.47 3.79
CA PRO A 63 9.18 -7.69 3.29
C PRO A 63 9.48 -9.19 3.25
N GLN A 64 9.95 -9.68 2.09
CA GLN A 64 10.58 -11.00 2.01
C GLN A 64 12.10 -10.87 2.16
N PRO A 65 12.73 -11.68 3.03
CA PRO A 65 14.13 -11.53 3.41
C PRO A 65 15.13 -11.87 2.31
N TRP A 66 14.73 -12.62 1.27
CA TRP A 66 15.57 -12.92 0.11
C TRP A 66 15.67 -11.77 -0.91
N HIS A 67 15.06 -10.62 -0.60
CA HIS A 67 15.21 -9.38 -1.35
C HIS A 67 15.54 -8.24 -0.39
N ALA A 68 16.84 -7.92 -0.27
CA ALA A 68 17.35 -7.04 0.77
C ALA A 68 16.76 -5.62 0.70
N SER A 69 16.50 -5.12 -0.51
CA SER A 69 15.93 -3.77 -0.70
C SER A 69 14.48 -3.66 -0.24
N SER A 70 13.76 -4.79 -0.10
CA SER A 70 12.33 -4.83 0.20
C SER A 70 11.97 -4.07 1.47
N THR A 71 12.84 -4.14 2.49
CA THR A 71 12.64 -3.44 3.76
C THR A 71 12.54 -1.94 3.55
N TYR A 72 13.46 -1.33 2.79
CA TYR A 72 13.47 0.12 2.55
C TYR A 72 12.19 0.59 1.85
N LEU A 73 11.69 -0.19 0.90
CA LEU A 73 10.47 0.15 0.16
C LEU A 73 9.24 0.13 1.06
N HIS A 74 9.15 -0.85 1.97
CA HIS A 74 8.07 -0.92 2.94
C HIS A 74 8.17 0.14 4.03
N GLU A 75 9.38 0.47 4.50
CA GLU A 75 9.60 1.60 5.42
C GLU A 75 9.11 2.92 4.78
N ALA A 76 9.47 3.19 3.53
CA ALA A 76 9.03 4.39 2.82
C ALA A 76 7.51 4.43 2.62
N ALA A 77 6.89 3.31 2.22
CA ALA A 77 5.45 3.25 2.05
C ALA A 77 4.70 3.46 3.37
N LEU A 78 5.18 2.86 4.46
CA LEU A 78 4.60 3.06 5.79
C LEU A 78 4.83 4.48 6.32
N ALA A 79 5.96 5.11 6.01
CA ALA A 79 6.20 6.51 6.33
C ALA A 79 5.17 7.42 5.62
N VAL A 80 4.88 7.17 4.34
CA VAL A 80 3.80 7.86 3.62
C VAL A 80 2.44 7.60 4.29
N ALA A 81 2.14 6.36 4.70
CA ALA A 81 0.91 6.06 5.43
C ALA A 81 0.79 6.82 6.76
N ARG A 82 1.90 7.03 7.47
CA ARG A 82 1.95 7.81 8.72
C ARG A 82 1.75 9.30 8.51
N LEU A 83 2.16 9.81 7.36
CA LEU A 83 2.01 11.20 6.98
C LEU A 83 0.66 11.50 6.31
N ALA A 84 -0.06 10.46 5.86
CA ALA A 84 -1.34 10.59 5.20
C ALA A 84 -2.39 11.30 6.09
N PRO A 85 -3.34 12.06 5.49
CA PRO A 85 -4.41 12.69 6.25
C PRO A 85 -5.30 11.63 6.92
N THR A 86 -5.96 12.02 8.00
CA THR A 86 -6.87 11.15 8.76
C THR A 86 -8.32 11.21 8.26
N ASP A 87 -8.60 12.04 7.25
CA ASP A 87 -9.93 12.16 6.64
C ASP A 87 -10.33 10.83 5.98
N PRO A 88 -11.40 10.16 6.46
CA PRO A 88 -11.86 8.90 5.89
C PRO A 88 -12.22 8.98 4.41
N ALA A 89 -12.73 10.12 3.92
CA ALA A 89 -13.09 10.27 2.51
C ALA A 89 -11.85 10.25 1.61
N VAL A 90 -10.76 10.89 2.06
CA VAL A 90 -9.48 10.87 1.34
C VAL A 90 -8.87 9.47 1.36
N LEU A 91 -8.92 8.76 2.49
CA LEU A 91 -8.35 7.42 2.59
C LEU A 91 -9.16 6.38 1.81
N ALA A 92 -10.48 6.53 1.74
CA ALA A 92 -11.35 5.59 1.05
C ALA A 92 -11.19 5.60 -0.47
N ASP A 93 -10.79 6.72 -1.08
CA ASP A 93 -10.63 6.83 -2.53
C ASP A 93 -9.17 6.53 -2.97
N PRO A 94 -8.93 5.50 -3.80
CA PRO A 94 -7.60 5.17 -4.30
C PRO A 94 -6.91 6.31 -5.06
N LYS A 95 -7.65 7.26 -5.61
CA LYS A 95 -7.09 8.43 -6.32
C LYS A 95 -6.59 9.51 -5.37
N THR A 96 -7.04 9.53 -4.12
CA THR A 96 -6.66 10.58 -3.16
C THR A 96 -5.89 10.03 -1.97
N ASN A 97 -5.98 8.73 -1.69
CA ASN A 97 -5.20 8.05 -0.65
C ASN A 97 -3.69 8.06 -1.00
N PRO A 98 -2.85 8.79 -0.24
CA PRO A 98 -1.42 8.92 -0.56
C PRO A 98 -0.65 7.62 -0.50
N PHE A 99 -1.01 6.72 0.44
CA PHE A 99 -0.37 5.43 0.56
C PHE A 99 -0.68 4.55 -0.65
N TRP A 100 -1.92 4.57 -1.14
CA TRP A 100 -2.32 3.81 -2.33
C TRP A 100 -1.58 4.31 -3.57
N VAL A 101 -1.61 5.62 -3.81
CA VAL A 101 -0.91 6.26 -4.94
C VAL A 101 0.59 5.96 -4.91
N PHE A 102 1.23 6.11 -3.75
CA PHE A 102 2.66 5.82 -3.61
C PHE A 102 2.97 4.33 -3.78
N SER A 103 2.10 3.44 -3.30
CA SER A 103 2.25 2.00 -3.50
C SER A 103 2.16 1.62 -4.99
N GLN A 104 1.24 2.21 -5.75
CA GLN A 104 1.18 2.03 -7.21
C GLN A 104 2.49 2.47 -7.88
N ALA A 105 3.02 3.65 -7.53
CA ALA A 105 4.28 4.12 -8.08
C ALA A 105 5.46 3.18 -7.77
N LEU A 106 5.58 2.70 -6.52
CA LEU A 106 6.60 1.72 -6.13
C LEU A 106 6.51 0.42 -6.94
N MET A 107 5.30 -0.05 -7.22
CA MET A 107 5.06 -1.26 -8.01
C MET A 107 5.41 -1.05 -9.49
N GLN A 108 5.03 0.10 -10.06
CA GLN A 108 5.33 0.45 -11.44
C GLN A 108 6.84 0.61 -11.69
N GLU A 109 7.56 1.13 -10.69
CA GLU A 109 9.01 1.36 -10.75
C GLU A 109 9.81 0.26 -10.03
N CYS A 110 9.21 -0.90 -9.73
CA CYS A 110 9.82 -1.93 -8.89
C CYS A 110 11.19 -2.40 -9.40
N SER A 111 11.42 -2.41 -10.71
CA SER A 111 12.68 -2.81 -11.33
C SER A 111 13.87 -1.92 -10.94
N ASN A 112 13.63 -0.65 -10.61
CA ASN A 112 14.66 0.28 -10.12
C ASN A 112 15.20 -0.13 -8.74
N TRP A 113 14.44 -0.94 -8.02
CA TRP A 113 14.70 -1.33 -6.64
C TRP A 113 15.10 -2.80 -6.50
N TYR A 114 15.30 -3.50 -7.61
CA TYR A 114 15.81 -4.86 -7.58
C TYR A 114 17.25 -4.90 -7.04
N GLU A 115 17.69 -6.08 -6.63
CA GLU A 115 19.01 -6.26 -6.01
C GLU A 115 20.15 -5.71 -6.89
N ALA A 116 20.08 -5.92 -8.21
CA ALA A 116 21.16 -5.50 -9.10
C ALA A 116 21.34 -3.96 -9.18
N PRO A 117 20.28 -3.15 -9.39
CA PRO A 117 20.40 -1.68 -9.34
C PRO A 117 20.81 -1.11 -7.97
N VAL A 118 20.43 -1.75 -6.86
CA VAL A 118 20.66 -1.19 -5.51
C VAL A 118 21.89 -1.76 -4.81
N ARG A 119 22.56 -2.79 -5.34
CA ARG A 119 23.69 -3.49 -4.67
C ARG A 119 24.84 -2.60 -4.22
N GLY A 120 25.05 -1.48 -4.91
CA GLY A 120 26.15 -0.55 -4.62
C GLY A 120 25.76 0.64 -3.75
N LYS A 121 24.48 0.74 -3.37
CA LYS A 121 23.93 1.85 -2.61
C LYS A 121 23.90 1.51 -1.13
N SER A 122 24.23 2.49 -0.30
CA SER A 122 23.93 2.47 1.13
C SER A 122 22.41 2.51 1.37
N GLY A 123 21.98 2.08 2.55
CA GLY A 123 20.57 2.18 2.94
C GLY A 123 20.04 3.62 2.91
N ASP A 124 20.89 4.60 3.23
CA ASP A 124 20.50 6.01 3.26
C ASP A 124 20.35 6.61 1.85
N GLU A 125 21.17 6.18 0.89
CA GLU A 125 20.99 6.53 -0.52
C GLU A 125 19.67 5.98 -1.06
N VAL A 126 19.35 4.71 -0.76
CA VAL A 126 18.06 4.12 -1.18
C VAL A 126 16.88 4.86 -0.55
N ARG A 127 16.95 5.21 0.75
CA ARG A 127 15.90 5.99 1.43
C ARG A 127 15.76 7.39 0.84
N ALA A 128 16.85 8.05 0.48
CA ALA A 128 16.82 9.38 -0.15
C ALA A 128 16.16 9.35 -1.54
N GLU A 129 16.43 8.31 -2.33
CA GLU A 129 15.77 8.12 -3.63
C GLU A 129 14.27 7.80 -3.46
N LEU A 130 13.90 6.97 -2.49
CA LEU A 130 12.49 6.67 -2.17
C LEU A 130 11.74 7.91 -1.66
N ALA A 131 12.38 8.76 -0.87
CA ALA A 131 11.81 10.04 -0.46
C ALA A 131 11.62 10.99 -1.66
N SER A 132 12.58 11.00 -2.59
CA SER A 132 12.46 11.75 -3.84
C SER A 132 11.31 11.24 -4.71
N LEU A 133 11.10 9.93 -4.78
CA LEU A 133 9.93 9.33 -5.43
C LEU A 133 8.63 9.83 -4.78
N ALA A 134 8.55 9.86 -3.45
CA ALA A 134 7.37 10.34 -2.74
C ALA A 134 7.05 11.81 -3.06
N VAL A 135 8.07 12.69 -3.07
CA VAL A 135 7.92 14.09 -3.49
C VAL A 135 7.38 14.19 -4.91
N ARG A 136 7.97 13.42 -5.83
CA ARG A 136 7.57 13.45 -7.23
C ARG A 136 6.10 13.04 -7.41
N VAL A 137 5.70 11.87 -6.91
CA VAL A 137 4.38 11.29 -7.22
C VAL A 137 3.25 11.86 -6.38
N LEU A 138 3.52 12.31 -5.15
CA LEU A 138 2.50 12.87 -4.26
C LEU A 138 2.40 14.41 -4.35
N GLY A 139 3.44 15.08 -4.87
CA GLY A 139 3.55 16.53 -4.92
C GLY A 139 3.74 17.09 -6.33
N ASP A 140 4.86 16.79 -6.98
CA ASP A 140 5.27 17.47 -8.23
C ASP A 140 4.40 17.10 -9.43
N GLU A 141 4.13 15.80 -9.64
CA GLU A 141 3.31 15.29 -10.74
C GLU A 141 1.87 15.81 -10.69
N PRO A 142 1.11 15.69 -9.58
CA PRO A 142 -0.23 16.25 -9.52
C PRO A 142 -0.23 17.77 -9.72
N ARG A 143 0.76 18.49 -9.17
CA ARG A 143 0.90 19.95 -9.38
C ARG A 143 1.12 20.31 -10.85
N LYS A 144 1.98 19.57 -11.55
CA LYS A 144 2.22 19.75 -13.00
C LYS A 144 0.97 19.43 -13.83
N ALA A 145 0.15 18.49 -13.38
CA ALA A 145 -1.13 18.16 -13.99
C ALA A 145 -2.27 19.14 -13.64
N GLY A 146 -2.02 20.18 -12.85
CA GLY A 146 -3.05 21.13 -12.40
C GLY A 146 -4.01 20.56 -11.36
N ALA A 147 -3.68 19.41 -10.75
CA ALA A 147 -4.43 18.78 -9.68
C ALA A 147 -3.90 19.18 -8.29
N GLN A 148 -4.71 18.93 -7.27
CA GLN A 148 -4.26 19.06 -5.88
C GLN A 148 -3.20 18.00 -5.56
N THR A 149 -2.22 18.34 -4.74
CA THR A 149 -1.22 17.36 -4.26
C THR A 149 -1.91 16.30 -3.42
N HIS A 150 -1.50 15.04 -3.57
CA HIS A 150 -2.02 13.94 -2.75
C HIS A 150 -1.61 14.08 -1.28
N LEU A 151 -0.41 14.63 -1.02
CA LEU A 151 0.08 14.81 0.34
C LEU A 151 0.77 16.17 0.50
N SER A 152 0.20 16.99 1.38
CA SER A 152 0.80 18.23 1.88
C SER A 152 0.87 18.16 3.40
N LEU A 153 2.03 18.50 3.96
CA LEU A 153 2.25 18.46 5.40
C LEU A 153 1.90 19.80 6.04
N PRO A 154 1.40 19.80 7.30
CA PRO A 154 1.31 21.00 8.10
C PRO A 154 2.67 21.70 8.24
N ASP A 155 2.62 23.00 8.52
CA ASP A 155 3.80 23.80 8.91
C ASP A 155 4.91 23.94 7.85
N GLY A 156 4.65 23.55 6.61
CA GLY A 156 5.56 23.74 5.48
C GLY A 156 6.77 22.80 5.48
N VAL A 157 6.78 21.76 6.32
CA VAL A 157 7.84 20.74 6.31
C VAL A 157 7.90 20.07 4.93
N PRO A 158 9.06 20.04 4.25
CA PRO A 158 9.16 19.37 2.95
C PRO A 158 8.86 17.87 3.08
N LEU A 159 8.00 17.35 2.20
CA LEU A 159 7.60 15.93 2.22
C LEU A 159 8.80 14.97 2.21
N GLY A 160 9.80 15.25 1.37
CA GLY A 160 11.01 14.44 1.30
C GLY A 160 11.81 14.44 2.62
N GLN A 161 11.80 15.55 3.36
CA GLN A 161 12.42 15.62 4.69
C GLN A 161 11.64 14.75 5.68
N ALA A 162 10.31 14.89 5.74
CA ALA A 162 9.48 14.13 6.66
C ALA A 162 9.56 12.60 6.42
N VAL A 163 9.53 12.15 5.15
CA VAL A 163 9.71 10.73 4.82
C VAL A 163 11.09 10.23 5.27
N ARG A 164 12.14 11.03 5.09
CA ARG A 164 13.49 10.69 5.58
C ARG A 164 13.54 10.65 7.10
N GLU A 165 12.88 11.55 7.82
CA GLU A 165 12.85 11.54 9.29
C GLU A 165 12.19 10.28 9.86
N TRP A 166 11.12 9.79 9.23
CA TRP A 166 10.47 8.53 9.61
C TRP A 166 11.32 7.29 9.35
N THR A 167 12.11 7.31 8.27
CA THR A 167 12.88 6.16 7.80
C THR A 167 14.35 6.18 8.21
N ARG A 168 14.86 7.31 8.71
CA ARG A 168 16.23 7.46 9.19
C ARG A 168 16.48 6.51 10.35
N VAL A 169 17.55 5.73 10.25
CA VAL A 169 18.04 4.89 11.35
C VAL A 169 18.72 5.81 12.37
N SER A 170 18.40 5.62 13.65
CA SER A 170 19.05 6.35 14.74
C SER A 170 20.56 6.13 14.73
N ASP A 171 21.32 7.17 15.10
CA ASP A 171 22.76 7.05 15.34
C ASP A 171 23.05 6.18 16.59
N GLU A 172 22.02 5.90 17.40
CA GLU A 172 22.08 5.08 18.61
C GLU A 172 21.81 3.59 18.33
N GLY A 173 22.89 2.82 18.17
CA GLY A 173 22.90 1.37 18.30
C GLY A 173 21.79 0.62 17.54
N ASN A 174 21.04 -0.23 18.24
CA ASN A 174 20.04 -1.14 17.67
C ASN A 174 18.60 -0.55 17.62
N THR A 175 18.45 0.78 17.71
CA THR A 175 17.13 1.41 17.80
C THR A 175 16.33 1.30 16.50
N GLY A 176 17.01 1.27 15.35
CA GLY A 176 16.36 1.29 14.04
C GLY A 176 15.77 2.66 13.71
N SER A 177 14.80 2.70 12.80
CA SER A 177 14.07 3.92 12.41
C SER A 177 12.71 4.04 13.09
N GLN A 178 12.13 5.24 13.10
CA GLN A 178 10.85 5.53 13.75
C GLN A 178 9.69 4.70 13.18
N ILE A 179 9.79 4.26 11.93
CA ILE A 179 8.76 3.48 11.24
C ILE A 179 8.81 1.97 11.55
N VAL A 180 9.88 1.48 12.16
CA VAL A 180 10.07 0.05 12.48
C VAL A 180 8.90 -0.58 13.25
N PRO A 181 8.26 0.08 14.24
CA PRO A 181 7.09 -0.47 14.93
C PRO A 181 5.94 -0.83 13.99
N ASP A 182 5.67 -0.03 12.95
CA ASP A 182 4.61 -0.30 11.98
C ASP A 182 4.97 -1.42 11.02
N LEU A 183 6.24 -1.48 10.62
CA LEU A 183 6.74 -2.60 9.82
C LEU A 183 6.62 -3.90 10.61
N LYS A 184 6.98 -3.89 11.90
CA LYS A 184 6.80 -5.02 12.82
C LYS A 184 5.33 -5.41 12.95
N TYR A 185 4.41 -4.45 13.00
CA TYR A 185 2.97 -4.73 13.01
C TYR A 185 2.54 -5.48 11.73
N CYS A 186 2.94 -5.00 10.56
CA CYS A 186 2.58 -5.62 9.28
C CYS A 186 3.20 -7.03 9.15
N VAL A 187 4.45 -7.21 9.58
CA VAL A 187 5.10 -8.53 9.62
C VAL A 187 4.41 -9.46 10.62
N LYS A 188 4.00 -8.96 11.79
CA LYS A 188 3.32 -9.74 12.83
C LYS A 188 1.96 -10.25 12.33
N ILE A 189 1.15 -9.40 11.69
CA ILE A 189 -0.16 -9.83 11.18
C ILE A 189 -0.01 -10.81 9.99
N GLY A 190 1.00 -10.62 9.14
CA GLY A 190 1.33 -11.59 8.08
C GLY A 190 1.72 -12.95 8.66
N ARG A 191 2.58 -12.98 9.67
CA ARG A 191 2.96 -14.22 10.38
C ARG A 191 1.79 -14.90 11.06
N GLN A 192 0.91 -14.13 11.73
CA GLN A 192 -0.28 -14.68 12.36
C GLN A 192 -1.21 -15.38 11.36
N ASN A 193 -1.28 -14.89 10.13
CA ASN A 193 -2.04 -15.48 9.04
C ASN A 193 -1.24 -16.48 8.18
N SER A 194 -0.04 -16.88 8.63
CA SER A 194 0.85 -17.80 7.91
C SER A 194 1.19 -17.37 6.47
N VAL A 195 1.24 -16.06 6.22
CA VAL A 195 1.62 -15.53 4.92
C VAL A 195 3.11 -15.79 4.70
N HIS A 196 3.42 -16.67 3.75
CA HIS A 196 4.79 -17.00 3.36
C HIS A 196 5.16 -16.39 2.00
N VAL A 197 4.32 -16.61 0.99
CA VAL A 197 4.55 -16.11 -0.38
C VAL A 197 3.73 -14.84 -0.61
N THR A 198 4.26 -13.94 -1.43
CA THR A 198 3.56 -12.72 -1.88
C THR A 198 3.54 -12.70 -3.41
N PRO A 199 2.41 -12.36 -4.06
CA PRO A 199 1.17 -11.92 -3.44
C PRO A 199 0.41 -13.05 -2.73
N THR A 200 -0.28 -12.72 -1.64
CA THR A 200 -1.29 -13.56 -0.99
C THR A 200 -2.52 -12.70 -0.72
N ALA A 201 -3.71 -13.21 -1.02
CA ALA A 201 -4.96 -12.52 -0.74
C ALA A 201 -5.74 -13.22 0.38
N LEU A 202 -6.40 -12.45 1.24
CA LEU A 202 -7.36 -12.95 2.22
C LEU A 202 -8.73 -12.33 1.95
N TRP A 203 -9.78 -13.14 1.99
CA TRP A 203 -11.16 -12.69 2.01
C TRP A 203 -11.74 -12.88 3.42
N ASN A 204 -12.23 -11.81 4.03
CA ASN A 204 -12.77 -11.80 5.39
C ASN A 204 -11.84 -12.44 6.44
N GLY A 205 -10.52 -12.27 6.26
CA GLY A 205 -9.49 -12.79 7.15
C GLY A 205 -9.08 -14.25 6.90
N VAL A 206 -9.63 -14.91 5.88
CA VAL A 206 -9.25 -16.27 5.47
C VAL A 206 -8.48 -16.21 4.15
N VAL A 207 -7.38 -16.96 4.05
CA VAL A 207 -6.59 -17.04 2.81
C VAL A 207 -7.48 -17.48 1.65
N GLU A 208 -7.49 -16.71 0.58
CA GLU A 208 -8.28 -16.95 -0.63
C GLU A 208 -7.34 -17.33 -1.79
N PRO A 209 -7.09 -18.64 -1.99
CA PRO A 209 -6.11 -19.12 -2.96
C PRO A 209 -6.57 -18.99 -4.42
N SER A 210 -7.87 -18.75 -4.66
CA SER A 210 -8.38 -18.56 -6.02
C SER A 210 -7.92 -17.26 -6.66
N ILE A 211 -7.64 -16.23 -5.85
CA ILE A 211 -7.19 -14.92 -6.34
C ILE A 211 -5.78 -15.05 -6.92
N SER A 212 -5.67 -14.77 -8.21
CA SER A 212 -4.40 -14.69 -8.92
C SER A 212 -4.02 -13.24 -9.20
N SER A 213 -2.73 -12.97 -9.25
CA SER A 213 -2.18 -11.69 -9.73
C SER A 213 -2.49 -11.41 -11.20
N SER A 214 -3.07 -12.39 -11.91
CA SER A 214 -3.44 -12.29 -13.32
C SER A 214 -4.95 -12.22 -13.55
N PHE A 215 -5.75 -12.08 -12.48
CA PHE A 215 -7.20 -11.92 -12.61
C PHE A 215 -7.53 -10.78 -13.58
N THR A 216 -8.40 -11.08 -14.55
CA THR A 216 -9.03 -10.07 -15.40
C THR A 216 -10.18 -9.39 -14.67
N GLN A 217 -10.71 -8.32 -15.26
CA GLN A 217 -11.88 -7.65 -14.73
C GLN A 217 -13.10 -8.58 -14.63
N GLU A 218 -13.32 -9.46 -15.61
CA GLU A 218 -14.41 -10.44 -15.58
C GLU A 218 -14.24 -11.43 -14.42
N GLN A 219 -13.01 -11.91 -14.18
CA GLN A 219 -12.73 -12.84 -13.07
C GLN A 219 -12.93 -12.16 -11.70
N TRP A 220 -12.58 -10.87 -11.58
CA TRP A 220 -12.91 -10.09 -10.40
C TRP A 220 -14.42 -9.91 -10.22
N ALA A 221 -15.14 -9.60 -11.29
CA ALA A 221 -16.60 -9.45 -11.24
C ALA A 221 -17.27 -10.77 -10.83
N ASP A 222 -16.82 -11.90 -11.38
CA ASP A 222 -17.30 -13.23 -11.01
C ASP A 222 -17.03 -13.54 -9.54
N PHE A 223 -15.81 -13.28 -9.07
CA PHE A 223 -15.42 -13.45 -7.67
C PHE A 223 -16.31 -12.62 -6.74
N PHE A 224 -16.47 -11.31 -6.99
CA PHE A 224 -17.30 -10.45 -6.16
C PHE A 224 -18.78 -10.82 -6.22
N ARG A 225 -19.30 -11.18 -7.40
CA ARG A 225 -20.67 -11.66 -7.55
C ARG A 225 -20.94 -12.90 -6.70
N GLU A 226 -20.02 -13.88 -6.73
CA GLU A 226 -20.15 -15.09 -5.94
C GLU A 226 -20.06 -14.78 -4.44
N ARG A 227 -19.02 -14.05 -4.00
CA ARG A 227 -18.74 -13.82 -2.58
C ARG A 227 -19.69 -12.84 -1.90
N ILE A 228 -20.23 -11.87 -2.62
CA ILE A 228 -21.16 -10.86 -2.09
C ILE A 228 -22.60 -11.34 -2.31
N GLY A 229 -22.91 -11.89 -3.49
CA GLY A 229 -24.26 -12.33 -3.86
C GLY A 229 -24.75 -13.58 -3.12
N SER A 230 -23.85 -14.40 -2.59
CA SER A 230 -24.22 -15.51 -1.68
C SER A 230 -24.65 -15.05 -0.28
N SER A 231 -24.56 -13.74 0.01
CA SER A 231 -24.87 -13.15 1.32
C SER A 231 -26.33 -12.66 1.44
N GLY A 232 -27.23 -13.10 0.56
CA GLY A 232 -28.66 -12.85 0.74
C GLY A 232 -29.15 -13.45 2.06
N PRO A 233 -30.04 -12.76 2.80
CA PRO A 233 -30.61 -13.28 4.04
C PRO A 233 -31.37 -14.59 3.85
#